data_AF-A0A8X6TUC9-F1
#
_entry.id   AF-A0A8X6TUC9-F1
#
_cell.length_a   1.000
_cell.length_b   1.000
_cell.length_c   1.000
_cell.angle_alpha   90.00
_cell.angle_beta   90.00
_cell.angle_gamma   90.00
#
_symmetry.space_group_name_H-M   'P 1'
#
loop_
_entity.id
_entity.type
_entity.pdbx_description
1 polymer ?
#
loop_
_entity_poly.entity_id
_entity_poly.type
_entity_poly.pdbx_seq_one_letter_code
_entity_poly.pdbx_strand_id
1 'polypeptide(L)'
;MISALGLVPLRQQHLSHTLFGGERINEKFHKVYKIELGSLDGSFNCNFDAVDQDIICNDVPSVSYEPWIEECQSMNIQVFNIENNSGPIDILVGEDVAGRLFTGKERVLSSGLVAIET
;
A
#
# COMPACT_ATOMS: atom_id res chain seq x y z
N MET A 1 -18.92 13.09 -4.98
CA MET A 1 -17.59 13.17 -4.33
C MET A 1 -16.65 12.43 -5.27
N ILE A 2 -15.79 13.16 -5.99
CA ILE A 2 -14.74 12.56 -6.82
C ILE A 2 -13.73 11.99 -5.83
N SER A 3 -13.40 10.70 -5.89
CA SER A 3 -12.31 10.13 -5.09
C SER A 3 -11.04 10.97 -5.37
N ALA A 4 -10.22 11.26 -4.35
CA ALA A 4 -9.02 12.09 -4.49
C ALA A 4 -8.08 11.66 -5.65
N LEU A 5 -8.16 10.38 -6.05
CA LEU A 5 -7.37 9.78 -7.13
C LEU A 5 -7.95 9.96 -8.56
N GLY A 6 -9.16 10.51 -8.72
CA GLY A 6 -9.75 10.77 -10.06
C GLY A 6 -10.00 9.52 -10.92
N LEU A 7 -10.08 8.33 -10.31
CA LEU A 7 -10.18 7.05 -11.03
C LEU A 7 -11.58 6.81 -11.62
N VAL A 8 -11.62 6.17 -12.78
CA VAL A 8 -12.85 5.72 -13.44
C VAL A 8 -12.96 4.20 -13.31
N PRO A 9 -14.11 3.65 -12.89
CA PRO A 9 -14.26 2.21 -12.75
C PRO A 9 -14.16 1.52 -14.11
N LEU A 10 -13.32 0.48 -14.18
CA LEU A 10 -13.11 -0.35 -15.37
C LEU A 10 -14.26 -1.35 -15.56
N ARG A 11 -14.71 -1.97 -14.47
CA ARG A 11 -15.76 -2.99 -14.46
C ARG A 11 -16.39 -3.11 -13.07
N GLN A 12 -17.46 -3.91 -12.98
CA GLN A 12 -18.01 -4.38 -11.70
C GLN A 12 -17.66 -5.86 -11.50
N GLN A 13 -17.44 -6.25 -10.25
CA GLN A 13 -17.18 -7.63 -9.85
C GLN A 13 -18.09 -8.01 -8.69
N HIS A 14 -18.72 -9.17 -8.79
CA HIS A 14 -19.52 -9.72 -7.71
C HIS A 14 -18.61 -10.56 -6.80
N LEU A 15 -18.49 -10.18 -5.54
CA LEU A 15 -17.60 -10.83 -4.58
C LEU A 15 -18.37 -11.21 -3.30
N SER A 16 -18.04 -12.37 -2.75
CA SER A 16 -18.40 -12.77 -1.40
C SER A 16 -17.16 -12.70 -0.53
N HIS A 17 -17.27 -12.06 0.63
CA HIS A 17 -16.18 -11.96 1.61
C HIS A 17 -16.32 -13.07 2.64
N THR A 18 -15.24 -13.79 2.92
CA THR A 18 -15.20 -14.83 3.95
C THR A 18 -14.04 -14.56 4.90
N LEU A 19 -14.30 -14.57 6.19
CA LEU A 19 -13.26 -14.43 7.22
C LEU A 19 -12.67 -15.79 7.59
N PHE A 20 -11.44 -15.77 8.13
CA PHE A 20 -10.87 -16.95 8.77
C PHE A 20 -11.82 -17.44 9.88
N GLY A 21 -12.23 -18.71 9.81
CA GLY A 21 -13.31 -19.26 10.64
C GLY A 21 -14.62 -19.56 9.88
N GLY A 22 -14.70 -19.18 8.60
CA GLY A 22 -15.79 -19.60 7.70
C GLY A 22 -17.04 -18.71 7.77
N GLU A 23 -16.99 -17.61 8.53
CA GLU A 23 -18.05 -16.61 8.52
C GLU A 23 -18.09 -15.93 7.14
N ARG A 24 -19.24 -16.01 6.48
CA ARG A 24 -19.49 -15.38 5.20
C ARG A 24 -20.24 -14.09 5.41
N ILE A 25 -19.73 -13.01 4.84
CA ILE A 25 -20.45 -11.74 4.73
C ILE A 25 -21.23 -11.77 3.41
N ASN A 26 -22.34 -11.01 3.37
CA ASN A 26 -23.20 -10.88 2.19
C ASN A 26 -22.40 -10.56 0.93
N GLU A 27 -22.88 -11.09 -0.19
CA GLU A 27 -22.33 -10.82 -1.52
C GLU A 27 -22.54 -9.34 -1.88
N LYS A 28 -21.51 -8.71 -2.45
CA LYS A 28 -21.54 -7.28 -2.83
C LYS A 28 -20.95 -7.11 -4.21
N PHE A 29 -21.52 -6.17 -4.97
CA PHE A 29 -20.91 -5.68 -6.20
C PHE A 29 -19.88 -4.61 -5.85
N HIS A 30 -18.65 -4.85 -6.29
CA HIS A 30 -17.54 -3.92 -6.16
C HIS A 30 -17.18 -3.34 -7.52
N LYS A 31 -16.74 -2.09 -7.54
CA LYS A 31 -16.11 -1.53 -8.73
C LYS A 31 -14.63 -1.92 -8.71
N VAL A 32 -14.12 -2.23 -9.89
CA VAL A 32 -12.70 -2.49 -10.10
C VAL A 32 -12.12 -1.31 -10.85
N TYR A 33 -10.98 -0.84 -10.39
CA TYR A 33 -10.23 0.27 -10.95
C TYR A 33 -8.87 -0.22 -11.40
N LYS A 34 -8.38 0.31 -12.52
CA LYS A 34 -7.00 0.09 -12.93
C LYS A 34 -6.13 1.13 -12.25
N ILE A 35 -5.16 0.68 -11.47
CA ILE A 35 -4.18 1.53 -10.79
C ILE A 35 -2.91 1.55 -11.63
N GLU A 36 -2.35 2.73 -11.85
CA GLU A 36 -1.02 2.93 -12.42
C GLU A 36 -0.11 3.46 -11.31
N LEU A 37 0.98 2.74 -11.05
CA LEU A 37 1.95 3.06 -9.99
C LEU A 37 3.33 3.16 -10.62
N GLY A 38 4.06 4.22 -10.30
CA GLY A 38 5.42 4.46 -10.81
C GLY A 38 6.36 4.92 -9.72
N SER A 39 7.65 4.64 -9.90
CA SER A 39 8.70 5.17 -9.03
C SER A 39 8.84 6.68 -9.21
N LEU A 40 9.33 7.37 -8.17
CA LEU A 40 9.49 8.83 -8.19
C LEU A 40 10.51 9.32 -9.23
N ASP A 41 11.47 8.48 -9.59
CA ASP A 41 12.47 8.75 -10.63
C ASP A 41 12.02 8.33 -12.04
N GLY A 42 10.83 7.72 -12.16
CA GLY A 42 10.27 7.23 -13.41
C GLY A 42 10.95 5.98 -14.00
N SER A 43 11.90 5.37 -13.29
CA SER A 43 12.60 4.17 -13.75
C SER A 43 11.73 2.90 -13.76
N PHE A 44 10.67 2.88 -12.96
CA PHE A 44 9.76 1.76 -12.84
C PHE A 44 8.31 2.21 -12.99
N ASN A 45 7.50 1.38 -13.66
CA ASN A 45 6.06 1.48 -13.65
C ASN A 45 5.42 0.11 -13.65
N CYS A 46 4.24 0.04 -13.05
CA CYS A 46 3.40 -1.13 -13.07
C CYS A 46 1.93 -0.72 -13.04
N ASN A 47 1.06 -1.65 -13.38
CA ASN A 47 -0.37 -1.51 -13.16
C ASN A 47 -0.97 -2.78 -12.57
N PHE A 48 -2.10 -2.63 -11.89
CA PHE A 48 -2.88 -3.71 -11.31
C PHE A 48 -4.35 -3.29 -11.15
N ASP A 49 -5.24 -4.27 -11.08
CA ASP A 49 -6.65 -4.06 -10.78
C ASP A 49 -6.84 -3.98 -9.25
N ALA A 50 -7.49 -2.93 -8.76
CA ALA A 50 -7.88 -2.77 -7.37
C ALA A 50 -9.40 -2.76 -7.24
N VAL A 51 -9.91 -3.45 -6.23
CA VAL A 51 -11.35 -3.53 -5.91
C VAL A 51 -11.68 -2.48 -4.85
N ASP A 52 -12.76 -1.71 -5.02
CA ASP A 52 -13.15 -0.73 -4.00
C ASP A 52 -13.68 -1.37 -2.72
N GLN A 53 -13.51 -0.63 -1.63
CA GLN A 53 -14.17 -0.88 -0.37
C GLN A 53 -14.46 0.44 0.31
N ASP A 54 -15.61 0.54 0.98
CA ASP A 54 -16.01 1.77 1.68
C ASP A 54 -15.02 2.14 2.79
N ILE A 55 -14.50 1.12 3.49
CA ILE A 55 -13.45 1.22 4.51
C ILE A 55 -12.47 0.07 4.28
N ILE A 56 -11.24 0.38 3.86
CA ILE A 56 -10.17 -0.61 3.71
C ILE A 56 -9.66 -1.04 5.09
N CYS A 57 -9.29 -0.06 5.91
CA CYS A 57 -8.92 -0.22 7.31
C CYS A 57 -9.24 1.07 8.08
N ASN A 58 -9.20 0.99 9.41
CA ASN A 58 -9.17 2.19 10.25
C ASN A 58 -7.84 2.94 10.07
N ASP A 59 -7.72 4.11 10.68
CA ASP A 59 -6.52 4.94 10.60
C ASP A 59 -5.24 4.14 10.92
N VAL A 60 -4.27 4.27 10.02
CA VAL A 60 -2.94 3.68 10.22
C VAL A 60 -2.10 4.67 11.02
N PRO A 61 -1.53 4.27 12.17
CA PRO A 61 -0.67 5.15 12.93
C PRO A 61 0.59 5.49 12.11
N SER A 62 1.01 6.75 12.16
CA SER A 62 2.30 7.17 11.59
C SER A 62 3.45 6.47 12.30
N VAL A 63 4.57 6.34 11.60
CA VAL A 63 5.80 5.80 12.20
C VAL A 63 6.36 6.84 13.17
N SER A 64 6.68 6.41 14.40
CA SER A 64 7.33 7.26 15.39
C SER A 64 8.77 7.55 14.98
N TYR A 65 9.23 8.78 15.22
CA TYR A 65 10.62 9.12 14.96
C TYR A 65 11.55 8.37 15.91
N GLU A 66 12.52 7.62 15.36
CA GLU A 66 13.45 6.77 16.10
C GLU A 66 14.85 6.78 15.46
N PRO A 67 15.92 6.36 16.18
CA PRO A 67 17.30 6.44 15.69
C PRO A 67 17.57 5.72 14.36
N TRP A 68 16.79 4.68 14.04
CA TRP A 68 16.95 3.95 12.78
C TRP A 68 16.56 4.81 11.55
N ILE A 69 15.76 5.87 11.73
CA ILE A 69 15.44 6.82 10.66
C ILE A 69 16.68 7.63 10.28
N GLU A 70 17.45 8.09 11.26
CA GLU A 70 18.71 8.80 11.03
C GLU A 70 19.74 7.91 10.34
N GLU A 71 19.79 6.64 10.74
CA GLU A 71 20.63 5.62 10.08
C GLU A 71 20.21 5.46 8.61
N CYS A 72 18.92 5.27 8.32
CA CYS A 72 18.38 5.22 6.96
C CYS A 72 18.77 6.46 6.13
N GLN A 73 18.60 7.66 6.68
CA GLN A 73 18.95 8.91 6.01
C GLN A 73 20.45 9.00 5.69
N SER A 74 21.32 8.56 6.61
CA SER A 74 22.78 8.51 6.40
C SER A 74 23.19 7.56 5.26
N MET A 75 22.35 6.54 5.00
CA MET A 75 22.49 5.59 3.88
C MET A 75 21.78 6.05 2.61
N ASN A 76 21.23 7.28 2.57
CA ASN A 76 20.45 7.81 1.47
C ASN A 76 19.16 7.01 1.18
N ILE A 77 18.57 6.42 2.22
CA ILE A 77 17.26 5.74 2.18
C ILE A 77 16.18 6.74 2.63
N GLN A 78 15.21 6.99 1.76
CA GLN A 78 14.08 7.86 2.08
C GLN A 78 12.97 7.07 2.78
N VAL A 79 12.54 7.57 3.93
CA VAL A 79 11.42 7.01 4.71
C VAL A 79 10.31 8.05 4.75
N PHE A 80 9.11 7.65 4.31
CA PHE A 80 7.91 8.49 4.31
C PHE A 80 7.00 8.13 5.48
N ASN A 81 5.96 8.93 5.73
CA ASN A 81 4.97 8.74 6.82
C ASN A 81 5.56 8.82 8.25
N ILE A 82 6.53 9.72 8.43
CA ILE A 82 7.10 10.08 9.73
C ILE A 82 6.29 11.26 10.29
N GLU A 83 5.85 11.15 11.54
CA GLU A 83 5.12 12.18 12.31
C GLU A 83 3.74 12.61 11.75
N ASN A 84 2.69 12.40 12.58
CA ASN A 84 1.38 13.07 12.54
C ASN A 84 0.60 13.07 11.20
N ASN A 85 0.83 12.09 10.33
CA ASN A 85 0.04 11.91 9.11
C ASN A 85 -0.90 10.69 9.23
N SER A 86 -1.73 10.68 10.28
CA SER A 86 -2.78 9.67 10.42
C SER A 86 -3.91 9.97 9.45
N GLY A 87 -4.27 8.98 8.64
CA GLY A 87 -5.41 9.07 7.74
C GLY A 87 -5.84 7.71 7.20
N PRO A 88 -6.97 7.66 6.49
CA PRO A 88 -7.42 6.46 5.82
C PRO A 88 -6.45 6.05 4.70
N ILE A 89 -6.36 4.75 4.42
CA ILE A 89 -5.64 4.23 3.26
C ILE A 89 -6.49 4.45 2.00
N ASP A 90 -5.90 5.05 0.96
CA ASP A 90 -6.52 5.16 -0.36
C ASP A 90 -6.34 3.89 -1.21
N ILE A 91 -5.16 3.24 -1.12
CA ILE A 91 -4.81 2.04 -1.89
C ILE A 91 -4.09 1.04 -0.98
N LEU A 92 -4.63 -0.18 -0.88
CA LEU A 92 -3.97 -1.31 -0.20
C LEU A 92 -3.46 -2.30 -1.25
N VAL A 93 -2.16 -2.61 -1.18
CA VAL A 93 -1.47 -3.51 -2.11
C VAL A 93 -1.26 -4.86 -1.41
N GLY A 94 -1.80 -5.92 -2.01
CA GLY A 94 -1.60 -7.29 -1.54
C GLY A 94 -0.27 -7.89 -1.99
N GLU A 95 0.08 -9.05 -1.43
CA GLU A 95 1.32 -9.79 -1.77
C GLU A 95 1.41 -10.13 -3.27
N ASP A 96 0.26 -10.39 -3.90
CA ASP A 96 0.11 -10.69 -5.33
C ASP A 96 0.64 -9.57 -6.24
N VAL A 97 0.70 -8.35 -5.73
CA VAL A 97 1.26 -7.18 -6.41
C VAL A 97 2.57 -6.71 -5.78
N ALA A 98 2.71 -6.78 -4.45
CA ALA A 98 3.84 -6.21 -3.70
C ALA A 98 5.19 -6.77 -4.15
N GLY A 99 5.27 -8.05 -4.52
CA GLY A 99 6.50 -8.66 -5.04
C GLY A 99 7.03 -8.01 -6.33
N ARG A 100 6.19 -7.29 -7.09
CA ARG A 100 6.59 -6.52 -8.27
C ARG A 100 7.22 -5.18 -7.93
N LEU A 101 6.97 -4.67 -6.72
CA LEU A 101 7.50 -3.41 -6.24
C LEU A 101 8.92 -3.59 -5.70
N PHE A 102 9.23 -4.73 -5.08
CA PHE A 102 10.56 -4.95 -4.52
C PHE A 102 11.63 -5.19 -5.59
N THR A 103 12.79 -4.57 -5.43
CA THR A 103 13.94 -4.78 -6.31
C THR A 103 14.80 -5.99 -5.91
N GLY A 104 14.56 -6.51 -4.70
CA GLY A 104 15.39 -7.54 -4.06
C GLY A 104 16.66 -7.00 -3.38
N LYS A 105 16.94 -5.69 -3.44
CA LYS A 105 18.01 -5.09 -2.65
C LYS A 105 17.53 -4.86 -1.22
N GLU A 106 18.40 -5.20 -0.27
CA GLU A 106 18.14 -5.03 1.16
C GLU A 106 19.32 -4.36 1.87
N ARG A 107 19.03 -3.70 2.99
CA ARG A 107 20.01 -3.11 3.90
C ARG A 107 19.65 -3.46 5.34
N VAL A 108 20.54 -4.17 6.02
CA VAL A 108 20.41 -4.47 7.45
C VAL A 108 20.94 -3.28 8.26
N LEU A 109 20.10 -2.74 9.14
CA LEU A 109 20.42 -1.65 10.05
C LEU A 109 21.09 -2.18 11.32
N SER A 110 21.76 -1.29 12.05
CA SER A 110 22.42 -1.60 13.32
C SER A 110 21.47 -2.18 14.39
N SER A 111 20.19 -1.81 14.32
CA SER A 111 19.12 -2.33 15.19
C SER A 111 18.68 -3.76 14.85
N GLY A 112 19.14 -4.32 13.72
CA GLY A 112 18.67 -5.60 13.17
C GLY A 112 17.44 -5.48 12.27
N LEU A 113 16.86 -4.29 12.13
CA LEU A 113 15.82 -4.02 11.12
C LEU A 113 16.39 -4.15 9.70
N VAL A 114 15.54 -4.46 8.74
CA VAL A 114 15.92 -4.59 7.32
C VAL A 114 15.10 -3.63 6.49
N ALA A 115 15.77 -2.70 5.80
CA ALA A 115 15.16 -1.87 4.78
C ALA A 115 15.19 -2.62 3.44
N ILE A 116 14.03 -2.74 2.80
CA ILE A 116 13.84 -3.40 1.50
C ILE A 116 13.57 -2.31 0.46
N GLU A 117 14.32 -2.31 -0.64
CA GLU A 117 14.15 -1.33 -1.72
C GLU A 117 12.91 -1.65 -2.56
N THR A 118 12.10 -0.61 -2.80
CA THR A 118 10.89 -0.59 -3.65
C THR A 118 11.05 0.38 -4.80
#